data_AF-A0A5B7AT99-F1
#
_entry.id   AF-A0A5B7AT99-F1
#
_cell.length_a   1.000
_cell.length_b   1.000
_cell.length_c   1.000
_cell.angle_alpha   90.00
_cell.angle_beta   90.00
_cell.angle_gamma   90.00
#
_symmetry.space_group_name_H-M   'P 1'
#
loop_
_entity.id
_entity.type
_entity.pdbx_description
1 polymer ?
#
loop_
_entity_poly.entity_id
_entity_poly.type
_entity_poly.pdbx_seq_one_letter_code
_entity_poly.pdbx_strand_id
1 'polypeptide(L)'
;NPILAGQELLRKGVRTKWVIVKMGSKGSILITVSSISCAPAFKVNVVDTVGCGDSFVAAIVFGFIHNMPMVYTLTIANAVGAATAMGCGAGRNVATLKQVIELMRAANLNEDDNFWKELLDENLDGREITFLSKMVINGSNNKPNHVALQKVVSEMLPKLEHAQVKGIVPS
;
A
#
# COMPACT_ATOMS: atom_id res chain seq x y z
N ASN A 1 19.29 -2.16 2.13
CA ASN A 1 17.99 -2.73 2.48
C ASN A 1 17.04 -1.62 2.98
N PRO A 2 15.88 -1.36 2.34
CA PRO A 2 14.97 -0.27 2.72
C PRO A 2 14.29 -0.46 4.09
N ILE A 3 14.14 -1.71 4.56
CA ILE A 3 13.58 -1.98 5.89
C ILE A 3 14.55 -1.49 6.97
N LEU A 4 15.83 -1.88 6.90
CA LEU A 4 16.86 -1.43 7.84
C LEU A 4 16.97 0.11 7.89
N ALA A 5 16.94 0.75 6.72
CA ALA A 5 16.96 2.21 6.64
C ALA A 5 15.74 2.84 7.33
N GLY A 6 14.54 2.28 7.14
CA GLY A 6 13.35 2.78 7.80
C GLY A 6 13.32 2.52 9.31
N GLN A 7 13.86 1.38 9.77
CA GLN A 7 14.05 1.10 11.19
C GLN A 7 15.01 2.10 11.84
N GLU A 8 16.10 2.46 11.17
CA GLU A 8 17.03 3.47 11.67
C GLU A 8 16.40 4.86 11.76
N LEU A 9 15.54 5.22 10.79
CA LEU A 9 14.75 6.46 10.85
C LEU A 9 13.77 6.47 12.03
N LEU A 10 13.12 5.34 12.33
CA LEU A 10 12.28 5.20 13.52
C LEU A 10 13.09 5.34 14.81
N ARG A 11 14.27 4.72 14.88
CA ARG A 11 15.14 4.76 16.06
C ARG A 11 15.65 6.17 16.37
N LYS A 12 16.00 6.93 15.32
CA LYS A 12 16.46 8.32 15.45
C LYS A 12 15.34 9.32 15.67
N GLY A 13 14.14 9.02 15.17
CA GLY A 13 12.99 9.91 15.24
C GLY A 13 12.14 9.70 16.48
N VAL A 14 12.39 10.48 17.55
CA VAL A 14 11.71 10.36 18.86
C VAL A 14 10.17 10.35 18.77
N ARG A 15 9.58 11.00 17.77
CA ARG A 15 8.12 11.07 17.55
C ARG A 15 7.65 10.34 16.28
N THR A 16 8.55 9.70 15.55
CA THR A 16 8.23 9.03 14.29
C THR A 16 7.53 7.71 14.58
N LYS A 17 6.25 7.61 14.20
CA LYS A 17 5.47 6.38 14.37
C LYS A 17 5.53 5.48 13.15
N TRP A 18 5.43 6.08 11.96
CA TRP A 18 5.40 5.39 10.68
C TRP A 18 6.54 5.88 9.79
N VAL A 19 7.23 4.93 9.16
CA VAL A 19 8.12 5.20 8.03
C VAL A 19 7.61 4.42 6.84
N ILE A 20 7.27 5.13 5.76
CA ILE A 20 6.76 4.51 4.53
C ILE A 20 7.81 4.64 3.45
N VAL A 21 8.17 3.53 2.81
CA VAL A 21 9.11 3.50 1.68
C VAL A 21 8.36 3.07 0.43
N LYS A 22 8.31 3.97 -0.55
CA LYS A 22 7.79 3.70 -1.91
C LYS A 22 8.91 3.09 -2.75
N MET A 23 8.59 2.05 -3.51
CA MET A 23 9.53 1.31 -4.34
C MET A 23 9.06 1.22 -5.81
N GLY A 24 8.27 2.21 -6.25
CA GLY A 24 7.76 2.29 -7.62
C GLY A 24 6.91 1.07 -7.99
N SER A 25 7.27 0.40 -9.09
CA SER A 25 6.59 -0.81 -9.56
C SER A 25 6.66 -1.99 -8.61
N LYS A 26 7.53 -1.95 -7.58
CA LYS A 26 7.61 -2.99 -6.54
C LYS A 26 6.61 -2.76 -5.40
N GLY A 27 5.94 -1.60 -5.36
CA GLY A 27 4.96 -1.30 -4.32
C GLY A 27 5.54 -0.48 -3.18
N SER A 28 5.17 -0.81 -1.96
CA SER A 28 5.55 -0.04 -0.78
C SER A 28 5.61 -0.89 0.49
N ILE A 29 6.36 -0.37 1.47
CA ILE A 29 6.43 -0.90 2.84
C ILE A 29 6.14 0.20 3.84
N LEU A 30 5.49 -0.16 4.95
CA LEU A 30 5.23 0.70 6.10
C LEU A 30 5.84 0.03 7.32
N ILE A 31 6.75 0.74 7.97
CA ILE A 31 7.52 0.25 9.10
C ILE A 31 7.10 1.04 10.33
N THR A 32 6.76 0.33 11.39
CA THR A 32 6.54 0.86 12.73
C THR A 32 7.50 0.18 13.69
N VAL A 33 7.53 0.61 14.96
CA VAL A 33 8.35 -0.02 16.00
C VAL A 33 8.00 -1.51 16.17
N SER A 34 6.73 -1.90 16.03
CA SER A 34 6.27 -3.26 16.30
C SER A 34 6.03 -4.11 15.04
N SER A 35 5.80 -3.49 13.89
CA SER A 35 5.33 -4.20 12.71
C SER A 35 5.88 -3.65 11.40
N ILE A 36 5.82 -4.48 10.36
CA ILE A 36 6.10 -4.14 8.97
C ILE A 36 4.88 -4.56 8.15
N SER A 37 4.31 -3.65 7.38
CA SER A 37 3.30 -3.98 6.37
C SER A 37 3.89 -3.81 4.98
N CYS A 38 3.63 -4.77 4.10
CA CYS A 38 4.14 -4.79 2.73
C CYS A 38 2.97 -4.91 1.76
N ALA A 39 2.97 -4.07 0.72
CA ALA A 39 1.99 -4.15 -0.35
C ALA A 39 2.68 -4.04 -1.72
N PRO A 40 2.57 -5.06 -2.58
CA PRO A 40 2.96 -4.96 -3.98
C PRO A 40 2.21 -3.85 -4.73
N ALA A 41 2.81 -3.31 -5.78
CA ALA A 41 2.13 -2.35 -6.65
C ALA A 41 1.10 -3.04 -7.53
N PHE A 42 0.14 -2.26 -8.05
CA PHE A 42 -0.71 -2.72 -9.14
C PHE A 42 0.03 -2.61 -10.47
N LYS A 43 -0.14 -3.60 -11.34
CA LYS A 43 0.41 -3.62 -12.69
C LYS A 43 -0.46 -2.76 -13.59
N VAL A 44 0.12 -1.67 -14.11
CA VAL A 44 -0.54 -0.70 -14.99
C VAL A 44 0.35 -0.35 -16.18
N ASN A 45 -0.27 0.17 -17.25
CA ASN A 45 0.46 0.81 -18.32
C ASN A 45 0.78 2.25 -17.90
N VAL A 46 2.06 2.54 -17.65
CA VAL A 46 2.52 3.85 -17.18
C VAL A 46 2.61 4.81 -18.36
N VAL A 47 2.03 6.00 -18.20
CA VAL A 47 2.08 7.12 -19.15
C VAL A 47 3.02 8.21 -18.62
N ASP A 48 2.82 8.63 -17.38
CA ASP A 48 3.62 9.65 -16.69
C ASP A 48 3.74 9.27 -15.21
N THR A 49 4.83 9.65 -14.53
CA THR A 49 5.01 9.41 -13.09
C THR A 49 4.91 10.67 -12.25
N VAL A 50 4.75 11.83 -12.88
CA VAL A 50 4.56 13.12 -12.22
C VAL A 50 3.29 13.08 -11.36
N GLY A 51 3.43 13.46 -10.08
CA GLY A 51 2.31 13.48 -9.12
C GLY A 51 1.97 12.13 -8.46
N CYS A 52 2.47 10.99 -8.96
CA CYS A 52 2.19 9.68 -8.34
C CYS A 52 2.63 9.62 -6.87
N GLY A 53 3.76 10.27 -6.56
CA GLY A 53 4.29 10.34 -5.21
C GLY A 53 3.41 11.13 -4.25
N ASP A 54 2.81 12.23 -4.71
CA ASP A 54 1.95 13.11 -3.91
C ASP A 54 0.57 12.48 -3.72
N SER A 55 -0.01 11.92 -4.79
CA SER A 55 -1.26 11.18 -4.74
C SER A 55 -1.16 9.97 -3.79
N PHE A 56 -0.04 9.24 -3.83
CA PHE A 56 0.23 8.17 -2.87
C PHE A 56 0.21 8.70 -1.43
N VAL A 57 0.90 9.81 -1.14
CA VAL A 57 0.96 10.39 0.21
C VAL A 57 -0.42 10.85 0.68
N ALA A 58 -1.22 11.46 -0.21
CA ALA A 58 -2.60 11.82 0.10
C ALA A 58 -3.43 10.60 0.53
N ALA A 59 -3.26 9.46 -0.15
CA ALA A 59 -3.91 8.21 0.22
C ALA A 59 -3.37 7.58 1.53
N ILE A 60 -2.08 7.77 1.85
CA ILE A 60 -1.53 7.40 3.17
C ILE A 60 -2.19 8.23 4.28
N VAL A 61 -2.28 9.55 4.09
CA VAL A 61 -2.94 10.45 5.05
C VAL A 61 -4.40 10.05 5.23
N PHE A 62 -5.10 9.75 4.13
CA PHE A 62 -6.46 9.23 4.16
C PHE A 62 -6.58 7.96 5.02
N GLY A 63 -5.73 6.95 4.78
CA GLY A 63 -5.76 5.73 5.59
C GLY A 63 -5.43 5.99 7.07
N PHE A 64 -4.50 6.91 7.35
CA PHE A 64 -4.13 7.29 8.71
C PHE A 64 -5.28 7.96 9.48
N ILE A 65 -5.94 8.96 8.90
CA ILE A 65 -7.02 9.70 9.60
C ILE A 65 -8.28 8.85 9.81
N HIS A 66 -8.50 7.84 8.96
CA HIS A 66 -9.61 6.88 9.08
C HIS A 66 -9.23 5.63 9.89
N ASN A 67 -8.08 5.61 10.57
CA ASN A 67 -7.59 4.48 11.36
C ASN A 67 -7.63 3.13 10.59
N MET A 68 -7.32 3.18 9.29
CA MET A 68 -7.33 1.97 8.46
C MET A 68 -6.15 1.05 8.84
N PRO A 69 -6.33 -0.28 8.74
CA PRO A 69 -5.21 -1.20 8.89
C PRO A 69 -4.07 -0.83 7.94
N MET A 70 -2.82 -0.90 8.42
CA MET A 70 -1.65 -0.42 7.67
C MET A 70 -1.52 -1.02 6.27
N VAL A 71 -1.77 -2.33 6.12
CA VAL A 71 -1.75 -2.99 4.80
C VAL A 71 -2.89 -2.50 3.88
N TYR A 72 -4.05 -2.11 4.42
CA TYR A 72 -5.16 -1.54 3.65
C TYR A 72 -4.79 -0.14 3.18
N THR A 73 -4.18 0.66 4.06
CA THR A 73 -3.63 1.99 3.76
C THR A 73 -2.58 1.92 2.64
N LEU A 74 -1.65 0.97 2.70
CA LEU A 74 -0.68 0.77 1.62
C LEU A 74 -1.35 0.31 0.32
N THR A 75 -2.37 -0.55 0.40
CA THR A 75 -3.09 -1.04 -0.78
C THR A 75 -3.77 0.11 -1.53
N ILE A 76 -4.52 0.97 -0.83
CA ILE A 76 -5.16 2.13 -1.46
C ILE A 76 -4.13 3.14 -1.96
N ALA A 77 -3.04 3.36 -1.22
CA ALA A 77 -1.99 4.28 -1.66
C ALA A 77 -1.27 3.81 -2.92
N ASN A 78 -0.94 2.51 -3.00
CA ASN A 78 -0.41 1.90 -4.22
C ASN A 78 -1.42 2.01 -5.38
N ALA A 79 -2.71 1.82 -5.12
CA ALA A 79 -3.74 1.94 -6.14
C ALA A 79 -3.86 3.37 -6.69
N VAL A 80 -3.88 4.36 -5.80
CA VAL A 80 -3.94 5.80 -6.16
C VAL A 80 -2.69 6.24 -6.92
N GLY A 81 -1.50 5.80 -6.49
CA GLY A 81 -0.25 6.06 -7.19
C GLY A 81 -0.23 5.44 -8.58
N ALA A 82 -0.63 4.17 -8.71
CA ALA A 82 -0.68 3.47 -9.99
C ALA A 82 -1.73 4.07 -10.95
N ALA A 83 -2.92 4.43 -10.44
CA ALA A 83 -3.95 5.08 -11.24
C ALA A 83 -3.53 6.49 -11.70
N THR A 84 -2.78 7.23 -10.88
CA THR A 84 -2.19 8.51 -11.29
C THR A 84 -1.18 8.29 -12.41
N ALA A 85 -0.41 7.20 -12.36
CA ALA A 85 0.61 6.89 -13.36
C ALA A 85 0.04 6.57 -14.75
N MET A 86 -1.26 6.27 -14.83
CA MET A 86 -1.97 6.02 -16.09
C MET A 86 -2.41 7.31 -16.79
N GLY A 87 -2.34 8.46 -16.10
CA GLY A 87 -2.63 9.79 -16.64
C GLY A 87 -1.36 10.55 -17.04
N CYS A 88 -1.53 11.78 -17.52
CA CYS A 88 -0.43 12.68 -17.89
C CYS A 88 -0.45 13.95 -17.03
N GLY A 89 0.69 14.29 -16.41
CA GLY A 89 0.85 15.44 -15.51
C GLY A 89 0.26 15.25 -14.10
N ALA A 90 0.37 16.31 -13.29
CA ALA A 90 -0.15 16.38 -11.92
C ALA A 90 -1.34 17.36 -11.80
N GLY A 91 -1.76 17.65 -10.56
CA GLY A 91 -2.83 18.61 -10.27
C GLY A 91 -4.22 18.03 -10.51
N ARG A 92 -4.96 18.55 -11.50
CA ARG A 92 -6.31 18.04 -11.82
C ARG A 92 -6.30 16.71 -12.57
N ASN A 93 -5.13 16.27 -13.03
CA ASN A 93 -4.95 15.03 -13.79
C ASN A 93 -4.58 13.82 -12.91
N VAL A 94 -4.67 13.96 -11.58
CA VAL A 94 -4.46 12.84 -10.65
C VAL A 94 -5.59 11.81 -10.70
N ALA A 95 -5.36 10.64 -10.11
CA ALA A 95 -6.33 9.55 -10.10
C ALA A 95 -7.72 9.97 -9.63
N THR A 96 -8.74 9.57 -10.40
CA THR A 96 -10.14 9.63 -9.97
C THR A 96 -10.48 8.43 -9.09
N LEU A 97 -11.47 8.59 -8.21
CA LEU A 97 -11.98 7.49 -7.37
C LEU A 97 -12.43 6.28 -8.21
N LYS A 98 -13.04 6.52 -9.38
CA LYS A 98 -13.45 5.47 -10.31
C LYS A 98 -12.26 4.63 -10.78
N GLN A 99 -11.17 5.25 -11.21
CA GLN A 99 -9.97 4.54 -11.66
C GLN A 99 -9.35 3.71 -10.52
N VAL A 100 -9.35 4.23 -9.29
CA VAL A 100 -8.86 3.51 -8.11
C VAL A 100 -9.72 2.27 -7.85
N ILE A 101 -11.04 2.41 -7.89
CA ILE A 101 -11.99 1.30 -7.72
C ILE A 101 -11.80 0.23 -8.81
N GLU A 102 -11.70 0.63 -10.07
CA GLU A 102 -11.48 -0.28 -11.20
C GLU A 102 -10.16 -1.07 -11.05
N LEU A 103 -9.10 -0.38 -10.65
CA LEU A 103 -7.80 -0.99 -10.42
C LEU A 103 -7.82 -2.00 -9.26
N MET A 104 -8.46 -1.63 -8.14
CA MET A 104 -8.63 -2.53 -7.00
C MET A 104 -9.46 -3.77 -7.37
N ARG A 105 -10.53 -3.61 -8.18
CA ARG A 105 -11.34 -4.73 -8.68
C ARG A 105 -10.57 -5.66 -9.60
N ALA A 106 -9.75 -5.11 -10.50
CA ALA A 106 -8.92 -5.90 -11.40
C ALA A 106 -7.91 -6.78 -10.67
N ALA A 107 -7.57 -6.41 -9.42
CA ALA A 107 -6.75 -7.20 -8.50
C ALA A 107 -5.38 -7.65 -9.09
N ASN A 108 -4.86 -6.89 -10.04
CA ASN A 108 -3.65 -7.26 -10.77
C ASN A 108 -2.39 -6.66 -10.12
N LEU A 109 -1.90 -7.30 -9.06
CA LEU A 109 -0.63 -6.95 -8.41
C LEU A 109 0.60 -7.41 -9.22
N ASN A 110 1.68 -6.65 -9.09
CA ASN A 110 3.03 -7.00 -9.50
C ASN A 110 3.75 -7.73 -8.34
N GLU A 111 3.45 -9.02 -8.18
CA GLU A 111 4.08 -9.87 -7.18
C GLU A 111 5.38 -10.44 -7.74
N ASP A 112 6.50 -10.03 -7.13
CA ASP A 112 7.82 -10.60 -7.37
C ASP A 112 8.25 -11.33 -6.10
N ASP A 113 7.93 -12.62 -6.04
CA ASP A 113 8.15 -13.46 -4.85
C ASP A 113 9.63 -13.51 -4.45
N ASN A 114 10.54 -13.48 -5.43
CA ASN A 114 11.98 -13.50 -5.16
C ASN A 114 12.42 -12.19 -4.50
N PHE A 115 12.01 -11.04 -5.07
CA PHE A 115 12.31 -9.75 -4.47
C PHE A 115 11.80 -9.64 -3.02
N TRP A 116 10.55 -10.08 -2.78
CA TRP A 116 9.97 -9.99 -1.45
C TRP A 116 10.59 -10.98 -0.47
N LYS A 117 10.95 -12.18 -0.92
CA LYS A 117 11.67 -13.15 -0.11
C LYS A 117 13.04 -12.61 0.29
N GLU A 118 13.84 -12.12 -0.67
CA GLU A 118 15.15 -11.51 -0.39
C GLU A 118 15.03 -10.32 0.58
N LEU A 119 14.02 -9.47 0.39
CA LEU A 119 13.82 -8.30 1.23
C LEU A 119 13.42 -8.66 2.67
N LEU A 120 12.63 -9.73 2.86
CA LEU A 120 12.09 -10.12 4.17
C LEU A 120 12.99 -11.11 4.93
N ASP A 121 13.68 -12.01 4.24
CA ASP A 121 14.57 -13.01 4.86
C ASP A 121 15.74 -12.34 5.61
N GLU A 122 16.16 -11.14 5.18
CA GLU A 122 17.24 -10.37 5.82
C GLU A 122 16.82 -9.63 7.11
N ASN A 123 15.54 -9.58 7.48
CA ASN A 123 15.02 -8.58 8.44
C ASN A 123 14.15 -9.13 9.59
N LEU A 124 14.36 -10.38 10.00
CA LEU A 124 13.54 -11.05 11.02
C LEU A 124 13.93 -10.68 12.47
N ASP A 125 13.91 -9.40 12.83
CA ASP A 125 14.09 -8.90 14.21
C ASP A 125 12.86 -9.16 15.12
N GLY A 126 12.11 -10.23 14.88
CA GLY A 126 10.93 -10.60 15.66
C GLY A 126 9.70 -9.67 15.52
N ARG A 127 9.72 -8.70 14.58
CA ARG A 127 8.56 -7.85 14.29
C ARG A 127 7.47 -8.61 13.54
N GLU A 128 6.23 -8.21 13.77
CA GLU A 128 5.10 -8.75 13.01
C GLU A 128 5.16 -8.25 11.56
N ILE A 129 5.22 -9.17 10.60
CA ILE A 129 5.21 -8.84 9.17
C ILE A 129 3.84 -9.16 8.61
N THR A 130 3.16 -8.17 8.02
CA THR A 130 1.91 -8.34 7.28
C THR A 130 2.16 -8.13 5.80
N PHE A 131 1.76 -9.08 4.96
CA PHE A 131 2.01 -9.04 3.52
C PHE A 131 0.70 -9.12 2.74
N LEU A 132 0.46 -8.16 1.85
CA LEU A 132 -0.65 -8.23 0.89
C LEU A 132 -0.31 -9.22 -0.23
N SER A 133 -1.17 -10.22 -0.46
CA SER A 133 -1.02 -11.16 -1.56
C SER A 133 -2.32 -11.42 -2.31
N LYS A 134 -2.24 -11.83 -3.58
CA LYS A 134 -3.39 -12.33 -4.36
C LYS A 134 -3.92 -13.64 -3.78
N MET A 135 -3.04 -14.51 -3.31
CA MET A 135 -3.39 -15.83 -2.77
C MET A 135 -3.69 -15.77 -1.27
N VAL A 136 -4.64 -16.61 -0.83
CA VAL A 136 -4.84 -16.93 0.58
C VAL A 136 -3.78 -17.96 0.96
N ILE A 137 -2.81 -17.57 1.80
CA ILE A 137 -1.81 -18.49 2.32
C ILE A 137 -2.17 -18.80 3.77
N ASN A 138 -2.54 -20.05 4.06
CA ASN A 138 -2.74 -20.52 5.43
C ASN A 138 -1.38 -20.60 6.12
N GLY A 139 -1.17 -19.78 7.15
CA GLY A 139 0.10 -19.63 7.85
C GLY A 139 0.47 -20.83 8.73
N SER A 140 1.76 -21.19 8.72
CA SER A 140 2.43 -21.95 9.78
C SER A 140 3.24 -20.97 10.64
N ASN A 141 3.45 -21.29 11.92
CA ASN A 141 4.24 -20.46 12.84
C ASN A 141 5.62 -20.11 12.26
N ASN A 142 6.01 -18.83 12.36
CA ASN A 142 7.18 -18.14 11.76
C ASN A 142 7.05 -17.57 10.32
N LYS A 143 5.87 -17.59 9.69
CA LYS A 143 5.68 -16.92 8.38
C LYS A 143 4.99 -15.56 8.50
N PRO A 144 5.19 -14.64 7.53
CA PRO A 144 4.44 -13.39 7.46
C PRO A 144 2.92 -13.61 7.53
N ASN A 145 2.19 -12.71 8.18
CA ASN A 145 0.74 -12.67 8.16
C ASN A 145 0.26 -12.23 6.77
N HIS A 146 -0.31 -13.16 6.00
CA HIS A 146 -0.82 -12.86 4.67
C HIS A 146 -2.24 -12.29 4.71
N VAL A 147 -2.44 -11.14 4.07
CA VAL A 147 -3.76 -10.54 3.86
C VAL A 147 -4.11 -10.64 2.39
N ALA A 148 -5.18 -11.38 2.09
CA ALA A 148 -5.65 -11.54 0.72
C ALA A 148 -6.17 -10.21 0.17
N LEU A 149 -5.74 -9.83 -1.04
CA LEU A 149 -6.23 -8.63 -1.71
C LEU A 149 -7.76 -8.64 -1.84
N GLN A 150 -8.37 -9.80 -2.11
CA GLN A 150 -9.82 -9.93 -2.19
C GLN A 150 -10.53 -9.52 -0.89
N LYS A 151 -9.94 -9.77 0.28
CA LYS A 151 -10.46 -9.32 1.57
C LYS A 151 -10.38 -7.80 1.69
N VAL A 152 -9.24 -7.21 1.33
CA VAL A 152 -9.08 -5.74 1.33
C VAL A 152 -10.11 -5.09 0.40
N VAL A 153 -10.25 -5.64 -0.80
CA VAL A 153 -11.20 -5.21 -1.83
C VAL A 153 -12.63 -5.27 -1.30
N SER A 154 -13.08 -6.41 -0.74
CA SER A 154 -14.46 -6.56 -0.27
C SER A 154 -14.82 -5.62 0.89
N GLU A 155 -13.87 -5.31 1.77
CA GLU A 155 -14.08 -4.42 2.92
C GLU A 155 -13.94 -2.92 2.55
N MET A 156 -13.11 -2.60 1.55
CA MET A 156 -12.84 -1.20 1.15
C MET A 156 -13.82 -0.68 0.11
N LEU A 157 -14.20 -1.48 -0.89
CA LEU A 157 -15.01 -1.00 -2.00
C LEU A 157 -16.34 -0.39 -1.59
N PRO A 158 -17.14 -0.99 -0.69
CA PRO A 158 -18.40 -0.40 -0.27
C PRO A 158 -18.24 1.01 0.32
N LYS A 159 -17.14 1.25 1.04
CA LYS A 159 -16.83 2.56 1.64
C LYS A 159 -16.46 3.60 0.59
N LEU A 160 -15.65 3.20 -0.40
CA LEU A 160 -15.23 4.05 -1.51
C LEU A 160 -16.40 4.37 -2.45
N GLU A 161 -17.23 3.39 -2.77
CA GLU A 161 -18.41 3.58 -3.63
C GLU A 161 -19.46 4.46 -2.97
N HIS A 162 -19.68 4.30 -1.65
CA HIS A 162 -20.55 5.21 -0.90
C HIS A 162 -20.08 6.66 -1.01
N ALA A 163 -18.76 6.89 -0.93
CA ALA A 163 -18.18 8.21 -1.08
C ALA A 163 -18.36 8.79 -2.48
N GLN A 164 -18.31 7.95 -3.52
CA GLN A 164 -18.54 8.34 -4.91
C GLN A 164 -19.97 8.86 -5.13
N VAL A 165 -20.96 8.24 -4.49
CA VAL A 165 -22.38 8.58 -4.65
C VAL A 165 -22.76 9.84 -3.86
N LYS A 166 -22.20 10.05 -2.67
CA LYS A 166 -22.57 11.18 -1.78
C LYS A 166 -21.63 12.38 -1.85
N GLY A 167 -20.46 12.25 -2.48
CA GLY A 167 -19.41 13.27 -2.43
C GLY A 167 -18.74 13.42 -1.05
N ILE A 168 -18.96 12.47 -0.12
CA ILE A 168 -18.44 12.49 1.25
C ILE A 168 -17.97 11.08 1.62
N VAL A 169 -16.70 10.93 2.05
CA VAL A 169 -16.19 9.66 2.59
C VAL A 169 -16.74 9.47 4.01
N PRO A 170 -17.43 8.37 4.32
CA PRO A 170 -17.88 8.10 5.68
C PRO A 170 -16.68 7.87 6.62
N SER A 171 -16.79 8.43 7.83
CA SER A 171 -15.81 8.34 8.92
C SER A 171 -15.57 6.92 9.39
#